data_AF-Q8WRE0-F1
#
_entry.id   AF-Q8WRE0-F1
#
_cell.length_a   1.000
_cell.length_b   1.000
_cell.length_c   1.000
_cell.angle_alpha   90.00
_cell.angle_beta   90.00
_cell.angle_gamma   90.00
#
_symmetry.space_group_name_H-M   'P 1'
#
loop_
_entity.id
_entity.type
_entity.pdbx_description
1 polymer ?
#
loop_
_entity_poly.entity_id
_entity_poly.type
_entity_poly.pdbx_seq_one_letter_code
_entity_poly.pdbx_strand_id
1 'polypeptide(L)'
;LLISIMGRTIGALGNLTFVLCIIIFIFAVMGMQLFGKDYTEKMYLFKDHELPRWNFTDFLHSFMIVFRVLCGEWIESMWDCLHVGEPTCIPFFLATVVIGNLVVLNLFSALLLSNFGSSNLSVPTADSDTNKITEAFERIGRFNKWVKTHILNFLKALRLKIT
;
A
#
# COMPACT_ATOMS: atom_id res chain seq x y z
N LEU A 1 0.19 -7.22 23.31
CA LEU A 1 0.25 -8.47 22.51
C LEU A 1 -0.28 -8.26 21.09
N LEU A 2 -1.53 -7.82 20.91
CA LEU A 2 -2.13 -7.54 19.59
C LEU A 2 -1.35 -6.53 18.72
N ILE A 3 -0.97 -5.37 19.28
CA ILE A 3 -0.20 -4.33 18.55
C ILE A 3 1.15 -4.87 18.05
N SER A 4 1.80 -5.76 18.82
CA SER A 4 3.09 -6.36 18.45
C SER A 4 2.93 -7.38 17.30
N ILE A 5 1.80 -8.10 17.26
CA ILE A 5 1.46 -8.98 16.14
C ILE A 5 1.17 -8.15 14.88
N MET A 6 0.35 -7.09 14.99
CA MET A 6 0.05 -6.19 13.88
C MET A 6 1.31 -5.58 13.27
N GLY A 7 2.26 -5.12 14.10
CA GLY A 7 3.54 -4.58 13.62
C GLY A 7 4.38 -5.59 12.83
N ARG A 8 4.45 -6.84 13.31
CA ARG A 8 5.16 -7.92 12.60
C ARG A 8 4.47 -8.27 11.28
N THR A 9 3.14 -8.32 11.27
CA THR A 9 2.35 -8.58 10.07
C THR A 9 2.49 -7.46 9.03
N ILE A 10 2.50 -6.19 9.44
CA ILE A 10 2.72 -5.05 8.52
C ILE A 10 4.11 -5.13 7.87
N GLY A 11 5.16 -5.50 8.64
CA GLY A 11 6.51 -5.68 8.10
C GLY A 11 6.60 -6.81 7.09
N ALA A 12 5.97 -7.96 7.36
CA ALA A 12 5.92 -9.10 6.45
C ALA A 12 5.05 -8.85 5.20
N LEU A 13 4.01 -8.02 5.33
CA LEU A 13 3.05 -7.73 4.27
C LEU A 13 3.35 -6.49 3.45
N GLY A 14 4.24 -5.60 3.91
CA GLY A 14 4.40 -4.27 3.33
C GLY A 14 4.64 -4.28 1.82
N ASN A 15 5.46 -5.20 1.31
CA ASN A 15 5.72 -5.35 -0.13
C ASN A 15 4.44 -5.74 -0.90
N LEU A 16 3.65 -6.66 -0.35
CA LEU A 16 2.44 -7.15 -1.00
C LEU A 16 1.29 -6.14 -0.92
N THR A 17 1.15 -5.44 0.22
CA THR A 17 0.22 -4.32 0.36
C THR A 17 0.53 -3.22 -0.65
N PHE A 18 1.83 -2.91 -0.86
CA PHE A 18 2.24 -1.92 -1.85
C PHE A 18 1.84 -2.35 -3.27
N VAL A 19 2.05 -3.62 -3.64
CA VAL A 19 1.60 -4.17 -4.94
C VAL A 19 0.09 -4.07 -5.09
N LEU A 20 -0.68 -4.43 -4.06
CA LEU A 20 -2.14 -4.30 -4.07
C LEU A 20 -2.57 -2.84 -4.28
N CYS A 21 -1.94 -1.89 -3.58
CA CYS A 21 -2.21 -0.46 -3.76
C CYS A 21 -1.95 0.01 -5.19
N ILE A 22 -0.85 -0.44 -5.82
CA ILE A 22 -0.55 -0.11 -7.23
C ILE A 22 -1.65 -0.65 -8.16
N ILE A 23 -2.10 -1.88 -7.95
CA ILE A 23 -3.14 -2.49 -8.79
C ILE A 23 -4.45 -1.72 -8.64
N ILE A 24 -4.87 -1.41 -7.41
CA ILE A 24 -6.08 -0.61 -7.17
C ILE A 24 -5.95 0.75 -7.86
N PHE A 25 -4.79 1.41 -7.76
CA PHE A 25 -4.54 2.68 -8.42
C PHE A 25 -4.70 2.58 -9.95
N ILE A 26 -4.10 1.57 -10.58
CA ILE A 26 -4.19 1.37 -12.03
C ILE A 26 -5.66 1.19 -12.45
N PHE A 27 -6.41 0.29 -11.79
CA PHE A 27 -7.82 0.07 -12.11
C PHE A 27 -8.70 1.29 -11.82
N ALA A 28 -8.42 2.06 -10.77
CA ALA A 28 -9.17 3.27 -10.47
C ALA A 28 -8.97 4.34 -11.55
N VAL A 29 -7.73 4.54 -12.00
CA VAL A 29 -7.41 5.48 -13.08
C VAL A 29 -8.00 5.01 -14.41
N MET A 30 -7.90 3.71 -14.73
CA MET A 30 -8.52 3.15 -15.94
C MET A 30 -10.04 3.32 -15.92
N GLY A 31 -10.69 3.00 -14.81
CA GLY A 31 -12.14 3.11 -14.67
C GLY A 31 -12.63 4.55 -14.82
N MET A 32 -11.95 5.52 -14.21
CA MET A 32 -12.24 6.94 -14.43
C MET A 32 -12.11 7.33 -15.90
N GLN A 33 -11.01 6.95 -16.55
CA GLN A 33 -10.74 7.36 -17.93
C GLN A 33 -11.72 6.75 -18.92
N LEU A 34 -12.16 5.52 -18.67
CA LEU A 34 -13.11 4.81 -19.53
C LEU A 34 -14.56 5.24 -19.29
N PHE A 35 -14.98 5.39 -18.02
CA PHE A 35 -16.41 5.50 -17.68
C PHE A 35 -16.80 6.82 -17.03
N GLY A 36 -15.84 7.64 -16.56
CA GLY A 36 -16.14 8.87 -15.80
C GLY A 36 -16.97 9.89 -16.57
N LYS A 37 -16.75 10.00 -17.89
CA LYS A 37 -17.55 10.87 -18.77
C LYS A 37 -18.99 10.37 -18.91
N ASP A 38 -19.18 9.08 -19.13
CA ASP A 38 -20.53 8.49 -19.25
C ASP A 38 -21.38 8.72 -18.00
N TYR A 39 -20.78 8.57 -16.81
CA TYR A 39 -21.47 8.87 -15.54
C TYR A 39 -21.91 10.33 -15.45
N THR A 40 -21.07 11.26 -15.90
CA THR A 40 -21.35 12.70 -15.82
C THR A 40 -22.38 13.15 -16.85
N GLU A 41 -22.24 12.70 -18.10
CA GLU A 41 -23.10 13.10 -19.22
C GLU A 41 -24.49 12.45 -19.15
N LYS A 42 -24.58 11.23 -18.63
CA LYS A 42 -25.83 10.45 -18.55
C LYS A 42 -26.38 10.34 -17.13
N MET A 43 -26.01 11.28 -16.25
CA MET A 43 -26.55 11.38 -14.88
C MET A 43 -28.08 11.39 -14.83
N TYR A 44 -28.73 11.92 -15.88
CA TYR A 44 -30.19 11.97 -15.98
C TYR A 44 -30.86 10.58 -16.05
N LEU A 45 -30.12 9.51 -16.36
CA LEU A 45 -30.63 8.14 -16.37
C LEU A 45 -30.80 7.55 -14.96
N PHE A 46 -30.16 8.14 -13.95
CA PHE A 46 -30.29 7.72 -12.57
C PHE A 46 -31.54 8.32 -11.91
N LYS A 47 -32.01 7.63 -10.87
CA LYS A 47 -33.12 8.10 -10.04
C LYS A 47 -32.77 9.46 -9.44
N ASP A 48 -33.73 10.38 -9.46
CA ASP A 48 -33.58 11.74 -8.94
C ASP A 48 -32.57 12.62 -9.70
N HIS A 49 -32.07 12.13 -10.85
CA HIS A 49 -31.05 12.80 -11.68
C HIS A 49 -29.78 13.14 -10.89
N GLU A 50 -29.39 12.31 -9.93
CA GLU A 50 -28.16 12.48 -9.16
C GLU A 50 -27.19 11.32 -9.40
N LEU A 51 -25.89 11.58 -9.25
CA LEU A 51 -24.87 10.54 -9.36
C LEU A 51 -25.03 9.50 -8.23
N PRO A 52 -24.91 8.20 -8.54
CA PRO A 52 -24.89 7.18 -7.50
C PRO A 52 -23.68 7.38 -6.60
N ARG A 53 -23.80 6.93 -5.34
CA ARG A 53 -22.73 6.98 -4.34
C ARG A 53 -21.42 6.34 -4.84
N TRP A 54 -21.57 5.30 -5.67
CA TRP A 54 -20.47 4.57 -6.29
C TRP A 54 -20.43 4.96 -7.77
N ASN A 55 -19.49 5.82 -8.14
CA ASN A 55 -19.32 6.27 -9.53
C ASN A 55 -17.83 6.34 -9.92
N PHE A 56 -17.57 6.55 -11.21
CA PHE A 56 -16.22 6.70 -11.76
C PHE A 56 -15.85 8.16 -12.10
N THR A 57 -16.56 9.17 -11.56
CA THR A 57 -16.33 10.57 -11.95
C THR A 57 -15.00 11.11 -11.42
N ASP A 58 -14.63 10.73 -10.21
CA ASP A 58 -13.41 11.18 -9.53
C ASP A 58 -12.53 10.00 -9.11
N PHE A 59 -11.28 10.32 -8.76
CA PHE A 59 -10.27 9.29 -8.48
C PHE A 59 -10.62 8.54 -7.21
N LEU A 60 -11.04 9.25 -6.16
CA LEU A 60 -11.43 8.62 -4.90
C LEU A 60 -12.71 7.78 -5.04
N HIS A 61 -13.70 8.22 -5.82
CA HIS A 61 -14.90 7.42 -6.09
C HIS A 61 -14.56 6.15 -6.89
N SER A 62 -13.74 6.28 -7.93
CA SER A 62 -13.21 5.15 -8.71
C SER A 62 -12.40 4.18 -7.84
N PHE A 63 -11.54 4.70 -6.97
CA PHE A 63 -10.76 3.92 -6.00
C PHE A 63 -11.66 3.12 -5.07
N MET A 64 -12.70 3.76 -4.54
CA MET A 64 -13.67 3.12 -3.65
C MET A 64 -14.47 2.02 -4.36
N ILE A 65 -14.87 2.20 -5.63
CA ILE A 65 -15.47 1.12 -6.43
C ILE A 65 -14.52 -0.05 -6.55
N VAL A 66 -13.27 0.18 -6.99
CA VAL A 66 -12.31 -0.92 -7.18
C VAL A 66 -12.06 -1.65 -5.87
N PHE A 67 -11.93 -0.92 -4.75
CA PHE A 67 -11.84 -1.54 -3.43
C PHE A 67 -13.07 -2.38 -3.08
N ARG A 68 -14.28 -1.88 -3.34
CA ARG A 68 -15.55 -2.60 -3.14
C ARG A 68 -15.64 -3.87 -3.98
N VAL A 69 -15.16 -3.82 -5.23
CA VAL A 69 -15.06 -4.98 -6.14
C VAL A 69 -14.14 -6.06 -5.56
N LEU A 70 -13.00 -5.67 -4.99
CA LEU A 70 -12.07 -6.60 -4.33
C LEU A 70 -12.67 -7.25 -3.07
N CYS A 71 -13.64 -6.60 -2.42
CA CYS A 71 -14.41 -7.19 -1.33
C CYS A 71 -15.50 -8.17 -1.80
N GLY A 72 -15.69 -8.34 -3.11
CA GLY A 72 -16.69 -9.23 -3.70
C GLY A 72 -18.02 -8.56 -4.07
N GLU A 73 -18.18 -7.26 -3.81
CA GLU A 73 -19.40 -6.50 -4.09
C GLU A 73 -19.34 -5.77 -5.45
N TRP A 74 -19.18 -6.52 -6.53
CA TRP A 74 -18.96 -5.94 -7.86
C TRP A 74 -20.23 -5.83 -8.73
N ILE A 75 -21.23 -6.67 -8.48
CA ILE A 75 -22.42 -6.80 -9.34
C ILE A 75 -23.22 -5.48 -9.41
N GLU A 76 -23.52 -4.85 -8.28
CA GLU A 76 -24.29 -3.59 -8.25
C GLU A 76 -23.56 -2.47 -9.02
N SER A 77 -22.27 -2.28 -8.75
CA SER A 77 -21.46 -1.25 -9.42
C SER A 77 -21.30 -1.52 -10.91
N MET A 78 -21.30 -2.79 -11.33
CA MET A 78 -21.29 -3.19 -12.74
C MET A 78 -22.61 -2.83 -13.43
N TRP A 79 -23.75 -3.08 -12.79
CA TRP A 79 -25.05 -2.70 -13.35
C TRP A 79 -25.18 -1.19 -13.49
N ASP A 80 -24.76 -0.42 -12.48
CA ASP A 80 -24.73 1.05 -12.55
C ASP A 80 -23.85 1.54 -13.70
N CYS A 81 -22.68 0.90 -13.92
CA CYS A 81 -21.82 1.18 -15.07
C CYS A 81 -22.50 0.86 -16.40
N LEU A 82 -23.16 -0.29 -16.51
CA LEU A 82 -23.84 -0.71 -17.74
C LEU A 82 -25.06 0.15 -18.07
N HIS A 83 -25.68 0.75 -17.05
CA HIS A 83 -26.84 1.64 -17.22
C HIS A 83 -26.47 2.96 -17.92
N VAL A 84 -25.25 3.46 -17.73
CA VAL A 84 -24.76 4.70 -18.35
C VAL A 84 -23.71 4.47 -19.43
N GLY A 85 -22.94 3.40 -19.36
CA GLY A 85 -21.78 3.14 -20.20
C GLY A 85 -22.05 2.13 -21.31
N GLU A 86 -20.96 1.69 -21.91
CA GLU A 86 -20.96 0.65 -22.93
C GLU A 86 -20.82 -0.76 -22.31
N PRO A 87 -21.09 -1.84 -23.07
CA PRO A 87 -20.84 -3.21 -22.63
C PRO A 87 -19.39 -3.50 -22.22
N THR A 88 -18.45 -2.59 -22.48
CA THR A 88 -17.06 -2.60 -22.01
C THR A 88 -16.93 -2.56 -20.47
N CYS A 89 -17.98 -2.13 -19.75
CA CYS A 89 -18.07 -2.28 -18.30
C CYS A 89 -17.90 -3.75 -17.86
N ILE A 90 -18.52 -4.71 -18.55
CA ILE A 90 -18.50 -6.12 -18.18
C ILE A 90 -17.07 -6.70 -18.15
N PRO A 91 -16.28 -6.65 -19.24
CA PRO A 91 -14.91 -7.17 -19.23
C PRO A 91 -14.02 -6.41 -18.25
N PHE A 92 -14.24 -5.11 -18.01
CA PHE A 92 -13.49 -4.35 -17.00
C PHE A 92 -13.73 -4.89 -15.57
N PHE A 93 -14.98 -5.06 -15.17
CA PHE A 93 -15.32 -5.57 -13.83
C PHE A 93 -14.87 -7.03 -13.66
N LEU A 94 -15.07 -7.88 -14.66
CA LEU A 94 -14.60 -9.27 -14.63
C LEU A 94 -13.06 -9.36 -14.53
N ALA A 95 -12.33 -8.56 -15.32
CA ALA A 95 -10.87 -8.50 -15.24
C ALA A 95 -10.41 -8.02 -13.85
N THR A 96 -11.08 -7.00 -13.29
CA THR A 96 -10.77 -6.47 -11.94
C THR A 96 -10.99 -7.54 -10.86
N VAL A 97 -12.10 -8.30 -10.92
CA VAL A 97 -12.38 -9.40 -9.99
C VAL A 97 -11.35 -10.52 -10.13
N VAL A 98 -11.04 -10.96 -11.34
CA VAL A 98 -10.09 -12.06 -11.59
C VAL A 98 -8.69 -11.69 -11.14
N ILE A 99 -8.18 -10.53 -11.56
CA ILE A 99 -6.83 -10.05 -11.21
C ILE A 99 -6.75 -9.74 -9.71
N GLY A 100 -7.77 -9.07 -9.18
CA GLY A 100 -7.88 -8.72 -7.77
C GLY A 100 -7.85 -9.95 -6.87
N ASN A 101 -8.70 -10.94 -7.15
CA ASN A 101 -8.75 -12.17 -6.37
C ASN A 101 -7.46 -12.98 -6.49
N LEU A 102 -6.84 -13.06 -7.67
CA LEU A 102 -5.55 -13.73 -7.84
C LEU A 102 -4.47 -13.11 -6.95
N VAL A 103 -4.44 -11.78 -6.87
CA VAL A 103 -3.48 -11.03 -6.05
C VAL A 103 -3.77 -11.22 -4.56
N VAL A 104 -5.04 -11.13 -4.15
CA VAL A 104 -5.45 -11.36 -2.75
C VAL A 104 -5.17 -12.79 -2.31
N LEU A 105 -5.42 -13.79 -3.16
CA LEU A 105 -5.12 -15.19 -2.88
C LEU A 105 -3.61 -15.44 -2.79
N ASN A 106 -2.81 -14.81 -3.65
CA ASN A 106 -1.35 -14.89 -3.57
C ASN A 106 -0.83 -14.23 -2.28
N LEU A 107 -1.42 -13.12 -1.86
CA LEU A 107 -1.14 -12.47 -0.58
C LEU A 107 -1.46 -13.39 0.60
N PHE A 108 -2.65 -14.01 0.60
CA PHE A 108 -3.06 -14.96 1.63
C PHE A 108 -2.13 -16.19 1.69
N SER A 109 -1.73 -16.71 0.53
CA SER A 109 -0.81 -17.85 0.44
C SER A 109 0.58 -17.51 0.98
N ALA A 110 1.10 -16.32 0.64
CA ALA A 110 2.38 -15.83 1.16
C ALA A 110 2.34 -15.67 2.69
N LEU A 111 1.23 -15.17 3.24
CA LEU A 111 1.00 -15.09 4.69
C LEU A 111 1.00 -16.44 5.38
N LEU A 112 0.27 -17.41 4.82
CA LEU A 112 0.23 -18.77 5.37
C LEU A 112 1.61 -19.41 5.34
N LEU A 113 2.32 -19.32 4.22
CA LEU A 113 3.68 -19.86 4.09
C LEU A 113 4.64 -19.21 5.09
N SER A 114 4.56 -17.89 5.26
CA SER A 114 5.36 -17.17 6.25
C SER A 114 5.05 -17.59 7.69
N ASN A 115 3.78 -17.89 8.01
CA ASN A 115 3.38 -18.35 9.35
C ASN A 115 3.76 -19.81 9.61
N PHE A 116 3.57 -20.71 8.64
CA PHE A 116 3.94 -22.13 8.77
C PHE A 116 5.44 -22.37 8.70
N GLY A 117 6.16 -21.56 7.91
CA GLY A 117 7.63 -21.57 7.86
C GLY A 117 8.25 -21.08 9.16
N SER A 118 7.70 -20.03 9.78
CA SER A 118 8.22 -19.50 11.05
C SER A 118 7.90 -20.36 12.28
N SER A 119 6.84 -21.19 12.23
CA SER A 119 6.50 -22.13 13.31
C SER A 119 7.26 -23.47 13.25
N ASN A 120 7.84 -23.84 12.09
CA ASN A 120 8.72 -25.02 11.95
C ASN A 120 10.22 -24.68 11.90
N LEU A 121 10.60 -23.40 11.79
CA LEU A 121 11.98 -22.94 11.64
C LEU A 121 12.38 -21.91 12.70
N SER A 122 11.93 -22.08 13.95
CA SER A 122 12.50 -21.35 15.09
C SER A 122 13.86 -21.96 15.49
N VAL A 123 14.81 -22.00 14.57
CA VAL A 123 16.22 -21.80 14.94
C VAL A 123 16.33 -20.30 15.20
N PRO A 124 16.77 -19.86 16.40
CA PRO A 124 16.77 -18.44 16.75
C PRO A 124 17.73 -17.68 15.83
N THR A 125 17.19 -17.00 14.83
CA THR A 125 17.92 -16.05 13.97
C THR A 125 17.64 -14.60 14.36
N ALA A 126 16.80 -14.37 15.37
CA ALA A 126 16.52 -13.05 15.94
C ALA A 126 17.77 -12.35 16.51
N ASP A 127 18.82 -13.12 16.83
CA ASP A 127 20.10 -12.59 17.31
C ASP A 127 20.94 -11.97 16.17
N SER A 128 20.75 -12.38 14.91
CA SER A 128 21.57 -11.88 13.78
C SER A 128 21.19 -10.46 13.34
N ASP A 129 19.89 -10.17 13.26
CA ASP A 129 19.41 -8.85 12.79
C ASP A 129 19.48 -7.77 13.87
N THR A 130 19.30 -8.11 15.14
CA THR A 130 19.51 -7.18 16.27
C THR A 130 20.98 -6.78 16.40
N ASN A 131 21.92 -7.69 16.11
CA ASN A 131 23.35 -7.39 16.12
C ASN A 131 23.74 -6.36 15.05
N LYS A 132 23.18 -6.41 13.84
CA LYS A 132 23.49 -5.46 12.76
C LYS A 132 23.02 -4.03 13.08
N ILE A 133 21.81 -3.90 13.64
CA ILE A 133 21.26 -2.60 14.03
C ILE A 133 22.07 -2.00 15.19
N THR A 134 22.43 -2.83 16.18
CA THR A 134 23.26 -2.41 17.31
C THR A 134 24.66 -2.00 16.86
N GLU A 135 25.29 -2.76 15.96
CA GLU A 135 26.59 -2.44 15.38
C GLU A 135 26.56 -1.13 14.57
N ALA A 136 25.46 -0.86 13.85
CA ALA A 136 25.28 0.40 13.13
C ALA A 136 25.20 1.61 14.09
N PHE A 137 24.46 1.49 15.20
CA PHE A 137 24.39 2.53 16.22
C PHE A 137 25.74 2.76 16.91
N GLU A 138 26.51 1.71 17.18
CA GLU A 138 27.86 1.85 17.73
C GLU A 138 28.81 2.57 16.76
N ARG A 139 28.75 2.25 15.45
CA ARG A 139 29.54 2.92 14.41
C ARG A 139 29.25 4.43 14.38
N ILE A 140 27.98 4.82 14.43
CA ILE A 140 27.55 6.22 14.47
C ILE A 140 27.98 6.90 15.77
N GLY A 141 27.87 6.22 16.91
CA GLY A 141 28.32 6.73 18.21
C GLY A 141 29.83 7.02 18.25
N ARG A 142 30.66 6.14 17.66
CA ARG A 142 32.11 6.35 17.52
C ARG A 142 32.41 7.58 16.66
N PHE A 143 31.70 7.75 15.55
CA PHE A 143 31.86 8.92 14.68
C PHE A 143 31.53 10.22 15.43
N ASN A 144 30.42 10.27 16.17
CA ASN A 144 30.04 11.46 16.93
C ASN A 144 31.08 11.84 18.01
N LYS A 145 31.65 10.82 18.70
CA LYS A 145 32.75 11.05 19.66
C LYS A 145 34.01 11.58 18.98
N TRP A 146 34.35 11.07 17.81
CA TRP A 146 35.50 11.53 17.02
C TRP A 146 35.30 12.98 16.57
N VAL A 147 34.11 13.32 16.05
CA VAL A 147 33.75 14.69 15.64
C VAL A 147 33.82 15.66 16.81
N LYS A 148 33.24 15.32 17.97
CA LYS A 148 33.33 16.16 19.18
C LYS A 148 34.77 16.40 19.59
N THR A 149 35.61 15.36 19.57
CA THR A 149 37.03 15.48 19.95
C THR A 149 37.80 16.38 18.98
N HIS A 150 37.54 16.25 17.67
CA HIS A 150 38.17 17.09 16.65
C HIS A 150 37.74 18.56 16.76
N ILE A 151 36.45 18.82 16.98
CA ILE A 151 35.92 20.18 17.17
C ILE A 151 36.49 20.82 18.44
N LEU A 152 36.56 20.07 19.55
CA LEU A 152 37.13 20.56 20.80
C LEU A 152 38.62 20.89 20.67
N ASN A 153 39.39 20.05 19.97
CA ASN A 153 40.81 20.30 19.72
C ASN A 153 41.01 21.49 18.78
N PHE A 154 40.17 21.64 17.75
CA PHE A 154 40.20 22.78 16.84
C PHE A 154 39.84 24.10 17.55
N LEU A 155 38.82 24.10 18.41
CA LEU A 155 38.45 25.25 19.25
C LEU A 155 39.56 25.62 20.24
N LYS A 156 40.23 24.64 20.87
CA LYS A 156 41.39 24.88 21.73
C LYS A 156 42.56 25.48 20.94
N ALA A 157 42.83 24.97 19.74
CA ALA A 157 43.88 25.50 18.86
C ALA A 157 43.58 26.93 18.39
N LEU A 158 42.33 27.24 18.06
CA LEU A 158 41.89 28.61 17.74
C LEU A 158 42.00 29.56 18.93
N ARG A 159 41.60 29.11 20.13
CA ARG A 159 41.71 29.93 21.36
C ARG A 159 43.16 30.27 21.69
N LEU A 160 44.09 29.35 21.49
CA LEU A 160 45.52 29.55 21.69
C LEU A 160 46.17 30.48 20.64
N LYS A 161 45.50 30.72 19.51
CA LYS A 161 46.01 31.61 18.46
C LYS A 161 45.47 33.05 18.57
N ILE A 162 44.53 33.29 19.48
CA ILE A 162 43.86 34.60 19.70
C ILE A 162 44.29 35.26 21.03
N THR A 163 45.00 34.55 21.92
CA THR A 163 45.66 35.11 23.13
C THR A 163 47.15 35.24 22.87
#